data_AF-A0A746AY35-F1
#
_entry.id   AF-A0A746AY35-F1
#
_cell.length_a   1.000
_cell.length_b   1.000
_cell.length_c   1.000
_cell.angle_alpha   90.00
_cell.angle_beta   90.00
_cell.angle_gamma   90.00
#
_symmetry.space_group_name_H-M   'P 1'
#
loop_
_entity.id
_entity.type
_entity.pdbx_description
1 polymer ?
#
loop_
_entity_poly.entity_id
_entity_poly.type
_entity_poly.pdbx_seq_one_letter_code
_entity_poly.pdbx_strand_id
1 'polypeptide(L)'
;MKADIQKSVTEIIDKSGVEIDTEGRQKIIDEAIETALEHIATSVSAAPLAEGSKYMRVWVRFGDSPELPGVKQKRAALVGFTRKMKDATVEVHVGAWYDGRVVYTNKAVCDARERFEDIVDATLRVIKDRAGVEDDPSIAAFLSIVELPDVTERVTDLTTPPGLLELVVNGDTKKVVERIREVEYGMICDMCRSDLNMVRIIVDAGQTCDGVLASFAGQVARLANELPMIKQEAKSYAVHHANDLLEPYRFEAAQDKMTCWATW
;
A
#
# COMPACT_ATOMS: atom_id res chain seq x y z
N MET A 1 -21.54 6.67 5.95
CA MET A 1 -21.20 6.76 4.51
C MET A 1 -22.39 6.42 3.62
N LYS A 2 -22.78 5.15 3.44
CA LYS A 2 -23.93 4.80 2.57
C LYS A 2 -25.21 5.54 2.95
N ALA A 3 -25.57 5.56 4.24
CA ALA A 3 -26.76 6.27 4.73
C ALA A 3 -26.71 7.79 4.46
N ASP A 4 -25.54 8.42 4.57
CA ASP A 4 -25.36 9.86 4.35
C ASP A 4 -25.50 10.22 2.86
N ILE A 5 -24.96 9.37 1.98
CA ILE A 5 -25.11 9.50 0.52
C ILE A 5 -26.57 9.30 0.13
N GLN A 6 -27.19 8.22 0.59
CA GLN A 6 -28.60 7.91 0.34
C GLN A 6 -29.52 9.05 0.77
N LYS A 7 -29.31 9.62 1.97
CA LYS A 7 -30.04 10.80 2.43
C LYS A 7 -29.90 11.98 1.47
N SER A 8 -28.68 12.26 1.01
CA SER A 8 -28.39 13.38 0.11
C SER A 8 -29.05 13.20 -1.27
N VAL A 9 -29.05 11.98 -1.80
CA VAL A 9 -29.73 11.63 -3.06
C VAL A 9 -31.25 11.77 -2.91
N THR A 10 -31.79 11.26 -1.80
CA THR A 10 -33.22 11.33 -1.49
C THR A 10 -33.70 12.78 -1.41
N GLU A 11 -32.94 13.67 -0.75
CA GLU A 11 -33.24 15.09 -0.67
C GLU A 11 -33.29 15.78 -2.04
N ILE A 12 -32.46 15.35 -3.01
CA ILE A 12 -32.43 15.91 -4.37
C ILE A 12 -33.66 15.44 -5.17
N ILE A 13 -34.02 14.17 -5.03
CA ILE A 13 -35.24 13.63 -5.64
C ILE A 13 -36.46 14.36 -5.09
N ASP A 14 -36.58 14.53 -3.77
CA ASP A 14 -37.71 15.23 -3.15
C ASP A 14 -37.81 16.70 -3.57
N LYS A 15 -36.66 17.39 -3.70
CA LYS A 15 -36.61 18.78 -4.18
C LYS A 15 -36.89 18.93 -5.67
N SER A 16 -36.80 17.85 -6.45
CA SER A 16 -37.04 17.91 -7.90
C SER A 16 -38.50 18.21 -8.24
N GLY A 17 -39.43 17.87 -7.35
CA GLY A 17 -40.87 18.08 -7.56
C GLY A 17 -41.46 17.25 -8.70
N VAL A 18 -40.75 16.21 -9.15
CA VAL A 18 -41.18 15.32 -10.23
C VAL A 18 -41.91 14.12 -9.66
N GLU A 19 -43.01 13.72 -10.29
CA GLU A 19 -43.73 12.50 -9.92
C GLU A 19 -42.97 11.27 -10.44
N ILE A 20 -42.53 10.43 -9.50
CA ILE A 20 -41.79 9.20 -9.79
C ILE A 20 -42.40 8.13 -8.89
N ASP A 21 -42.63 6.96 -9.46
CA ASP A 21 -43.11 5.82 -8.70
C ASP A 21 -42.04 5.28 -7.74
N THR A 22 -42.46 4.41 -6.82
CA THR A 22 -41.56 3.87 -5.79
C THR A 22 -40.40 3.07 -6.40
N GLU A 23 -40.64 2.36 -7.50
CA GLU A 23 -39.63 1.55 -8.19
C GLU A 23 -38.59 2.42 -8.89
N GLY A 24 -39.01 3.41 -9.69
CA GLY A 24 -38.11 4.36 -10.34
C GLY A 24 -37.29 5.16 -9.34
N ARG A 25 -37.91 5.59 -8.23
CA ARG A 25 -37.20 6.28 -7.14
C ARG A 25 -36.10 5.41 -6.54
N GLN A 26 -36.41 4.14 -6.24
CA GLN A 26 -35.43 3.23 -5.65
C GLN A 26 -34.28 2.94 -6.63
N LYS A 27 -34.58 2.77 -7.91
CA LYS A 27 -33.58 2.58 -8.97
C LYS A 27 -32.59 3.76 -9.05
N ILE A 28 -33.08 5.00 -9.07
CA ILE A 28 -32.22 6.20 -9.09
C ILE A 28 -31.32 6.23 -7.84
N ILE A 29 -31.86 5.89 -6.68
CA ILE A 29 -31.10 5.84 -5.42
C ILE A 29 -29.98 4.79 -5.50
N ASP A 30 -30.29 3.59 -5.99
CA ASP A 30 -29.33 2.49 -6.06
C ASP A 30 -28.19 2.78 -7.05
N GLU A 31 -28.50 3.27 -8.25
CA GLU A 31 -27.50 3.64 -9.27
C GLU A 31 -26.60 4.81 -8.81
N ALA A 32 -27.17 5.81 -8.14
CA ALA A 32 -26.41 6.92 -7.56
C ALA A 32 -25.47 6.46 -6.42
N ILE A 33 -25.92 5.51 -5.58
CA ILE A 33 -25.10 4.92 -4.53
C ILE A 33 -23.98 4.08 -5.15
N GLU A 34 -24.26 3.28 -6.17
CA GLU A 34 -23.27 2.47 -6.88
C GLU A 34 -22.14 3.34 -7.44
N THR A 35 -22.49 4.40 -8.17
CA THR A 35 -21.53 5.39 -8.70
C THR A 35 -20.61 5.96 -7.61
N ALA A 36 -21.17 6.30 -6.44
CA ALA A 36 -20.37 6.79 -5.33
C ALA A 36 -19.46 5.71 -4.70
N LEU A 37 -19.95 4.48 -4.60
CA LEU A 37 -19.17 3.35 -4.10
C LEU A 37 -18.01 3.02 -5.05
N GLU A 38 -18.21 3.10 -6.36
CA GLU A 38 -17.14 2.95 -7.36
C GLU A 38 -16.06 4.03 -7.21
N HIS A 39 -16.45 5.30 -7.03
CA HIS A 39 -15.50 6.39 -6.77
C HIS A 39 -14.65 6.14 -5.51
N ILE A 40 -15.30 5.69 -4.43
CA ILE A 40 -14.62 5.34 -3.18
C ILE A 40 -13.70 4.15 -3.38
N ALA A 41 -14.15 3.09 -4.05
CA ALA A 41 -13.38 1.88 -4.28
C ALA A 41 -12.11 2.17 -5.09
N THR A 42 -12.22 2.94 -6.17
CA THR A 42 -11.07 3.37 -6.97
C THR A 42 -10.08 4.17 -6.13
N SER A 43 -10.56 5.10 -5.31
CA SER A 43 -9.71 5.94 -4.44
C SER A 43 -9.01 5.14 -3.33
N VAL A 44 -9.72 4.20 -2.70
CA VAL A 44 -9.22 3.37 -1.59
C VAL A 44 -8.34 2.21 -2.07
N SER A 45 -8.42 1.81 -3.34
CA SER A 45 -7.58 0.77 -3.95
C SER A 45 -6.07 1.03 -3.90
N ALA A 46 -5.66 2.24 -3.50
CA ALA A 46 -4.25 2.63 -3.37
C ALA A 46 -3.49 1.83 -2.30
N ALA A 47 -4.17 1.33 -1.27
CA ALA A 47 -3.56 0.54 -0.20
C ALA A 47 -4.44 -0.65 0.21
N PRO A 48 -3.85 -1.83 0.48
CA PRO A 48 -4.59 -2.92 1.10
C PRO A 48 -4.95 -2.56 2.54
N LEU A 49 -6.23 -2.35 2.81
CA LEU A 49 -6.74 -2.03 4.16
C LEU A 49 -7.39 -3.21 4.89
N ALA A 50 -7.66 -4.29 4.18
CA ALA A 50 -8.26 -5.48 4.78
C ALA A 50 -7.24 -6.18 5.68
N GLU A 51 -7.64 -6.51 6.90
CA GLU A 51 -6.82 -7.20 7.89
C GLU A 51 -6.14 -8.44 7.29
N GLY A 52 -4.86 -8.63 7.61
CA GLY A 52 -4.07 -9.76 7.12
C GLY A 52 -3.66 -9.67 5.66
N SER A 53 -4.08 -8.62 4.92
CA SER A 53 -3.64 -8.42 3.54
C SER A 53 -2.15 -8.13 3.51
N LYS A 54 -1.41 -8.94 2.76
CA LYS A 54 0.02 -8.76 2.53
C LYS A 54 0.27 -7.52 1.66
N TYR A 55 1.16 -6.64 2.11
CA TYR A 55 1.63 -5.50 1.31
C TYR A 55 3.12 -5.56 0.99
N MET A 56 3.91 -6.32 1.75
CA MET A 56 5.35 -6.45 1.51
C MET A 56 5.85 -7.82 1.96
N ARG A 57 6.89 -8.33 1.30
CA ARG A 57 7.70 -9.45 1.76
C ARG A 57 9.08 -8.93 2.11
N VAL A 58 9.59 -9.31 3.29
CA VAL A 58 10.96 -9.07 3.70
C VAL A 58 11.69 -10.39 3.66
N TRP A 59 12.83 -10.42 2.97
CA TRP A 59 13.76 -11.54 2.97
C TRP A 59 15.12 -11.04 3.45
N VAL A 60 15.83 -11.88 4.21
CA VAL A 60 17.18 -11.57 4.68
C VAL A 60 18.06 -12.81 4.58
N ARG A 61 19.25 -12.63 4.01
CA ARG A 61 20.38 -13.56 4.11
C ARG A 61 21.43 -12.92 5.01
N PHE A 62 21.72 -13.54 6.15
CA PHE A 62 22.60 -13.02 7.19
C PHE A 62 23.76 -13.97 7.43
N GLY A 63 24.96 -13.42 7.63
CA GLY A 63 26.14 -14.18 8.01
C GLY A 63 27.04 -13.41 8.97
N ASP A 64 27.81 -14.16 9.74
CA ASP A 64 28.88 -13.65 10.57
C ASP A 64 30.23 -14.04 9.96
N SER A 65 31.26 -13.21 10.15
CA SER A 65 32.62 -13.59 9.82
C SER A 65 33.08 -14.75 10.71
N PRO A 66 34.08 -15.54 10.27
CA PRO A 66 34.72 -16.52 11.14
C PRO A 66 35.21 -15.88 12.45
N GLU A 67 35.04 -16.60 13.57
CA GLU A 67 35.59 -16.17 14.85
C GLU A 67 37.12 -16.31 14.83
N LEU A 68 37.82 -15.21 15.10
CA LEU A 68 39.28 -15.18 15.21
C LEU A 68 39.69 -14.62 16.58
N PRO A 69 40.70 -15.20 17.27
CA PRO A 69 41.13 -14.73 18.57
C PRO A 69 41.52 -13.24 18.56
N GLY A 70 40.88 -12.44 19.41
CA GLY A 70 41.15 -11.00 19.54
C GLY A 70 40.53 -10.11 18.45
N VAL A 71 39.80 -10.68 17.49
CA VAL A 71 39.11 -9.91 16.43
C VAL A 71 37.61 -9.91 16.69
N LYS A 72 36.99 -8.73 16.69
CA LYS A 72 35.53 -8.62 16.80
C LYS A 72 34.89 -9.22 15.55
N GLN A 73 33.98 -10.17 15.75
CA GLN A 73 33.19 -10.78 14.69
C GLN A 73 32.43 -9.71 13.90
N LYS A 74 32.60 -9.74 12.58
CA LYS A 74 31.95 -8.84 11.63
C LYS A 74 30.68 -9.49 11.12
N ARG A 75 29.74 -8.66 10.67
CA ARG A 75 28.42 -9.10 10.25
C ARG A 75 28.09 -8.57 8.87
N ALA A 76 27.41 -9.39 8.08
CA ALA A 76 26.93 -9.01 6.78
C ALA A 76 25.50 -9.51 6.57
N ALA A 77 24.71 -8.74 5.83
CA ALA A 77 23.39 -9.17 5.43
C ALA A 77 22.98 -8.62 4.07
N LEU A 78 22.33 -9.44 3.27
CA LEU A 78 21.58 -9.00 2.11
C LEU A 78 20.09 -9.00 2.46
N VAL A 79 19.46 -7.84 2.43
CA VAL A 79 18.05 -7.66 2.79
C VAL A 79 17.27 -7.29 1.54
N GLY A 80 16.21 -8.04 1.24
CA GLY A 80 15.30 -7.79 0.13
C GLY A 80 13.91 -7.39 0.62
N PHE A 81 13.34 -6.35 0.01
CA PHE A 81 11.98 -5.88 0.24
C PHE A 81 11.21 -5.98 -1.08
N THR A 82 10.16 -6.79 -1.08
CA THR A 82 9.42 -7.12 -2.29
C THR A 82 7.97 -6.69 -2.13
N ARG A 83 7.49 -5.86 -3.05
CA ARG A 83 6.12 -5.31 -3.04
C ARG A 83 5.45 -5.54 -4.40
N LYS A 84 4.20 -6.00 -4.37
CA LYS A 84 3.38 -6.07 -5.58
C LYS A 84 2.84 -4.70 -5.96
N MET A 85 2.92 -4.38 -7.24
CA MET A 85 2.38 -3.16 -7.83
C MET A 85 1.01 -3.43 -8.49
N LYS A 86 0.30 -2.36 -8.86
CA LYS A 86 -1.07 -2.46 -9.42
C LYS A 86 -1.13 -3.11 -10.80
N ASP A 87 -0.05 -3.03 -11.57
CA ASP A 87 0.10 -3.52 -12.95
C ASP A 87 0.64 -4.96 -13.02
N ALA A 88 0.49 -5.73 -11.94
CA ALA A 88 1.05 -7.08 -11.80
C ALA A 88 2.58 -7.16 -11.91
N THR A 89 3.29 -6.03 -11.80
CA THR A 89 4.75 -6.01 -11.59
C THR A 89 5.08 -6.11 -10.10
N VAL A 90 6.36 -6.35 -9.83
CA VAL A 90 6.92 -6.45 -8.48
C VAL A 90 8.08 -5.47 -8.37
N GLU A 91 7.98 -4.58 -7.40
CA GLU A 91 9.08 -3.71 -6.99
C GLU A 91 9.94 -4.45 -5.97
N VAL A 92 11.25 -4.53 -6.23
CA VAL A 92 12.23 -5.14 -5.34
C VAL A 92 13.29 -4.12 -4.98
N HIS A 93 13.46 -3.91 -3.68
CA HIS A 93 14.58 -3.17 -3.12
C HIS A 93 15.52 -4.12 -2.43
N VAL A 94 16.82 -4.00 -2.66
CA VAL A 94 17.84 -4.83 -2.01
C VAL A 94 18.87 -3.94 -1.35
N GLY A 95 19.16 -4.18 -0.07
CA GLY A 95 20.22 -3.51 0.68
C GLY A 95 21.28 -4.52 1.12
N ALA A 96 22.54 -4.28 0.76
CA ALA A 96 23.69 -4.99 1.29
C ALA A 96 24.23 -4.21 2.50
N TRP A 97 24.21 -4.84 3.67
CA TRP A 97 24.66 -4.27 4.94
C TRP A 97 25.93 -4.98 5.40
N TYR A 98 26.91 -4.23 5.87
CA TYR A 98 28.15 -4.73 6.42
C TYR A 98 28.58 -3.88 7.62
N ASP A 99 28.79 -4.55 8.76
CA ASP A 99 29.36 -4.04 10.02
C ASP A 99 28.94 -2.60 10.40
N GLY A 100 27.63 -2.34 10.42
CA GLY A 100 27.06 -1.09 10.91
C GLY A 100 26.59 -0.13 9.83
N ARG A 101 26.75 -0.46 8.54
CA ARG A 101 26.29 0.40 7.44
C ARG A 101 25.80 -0.39 6.23
N VAL A 102 24.92 0.24 5.46
CA VAL A 102 24.57 -0.23 4.12
C VAL A 102 25.68 0.18 3.16
N VAL A 103 26.26 -0.79 2.46
CA VAL A 103 27.37 -0.60 1.50
C VAL A 103 26.90 -0.58 0.06
N TYR A 104 25.72 -1.12 -0.22
CA TYR A 104 25.13 -1.11 -1.55
C TYR A 104 23.61 -1.19 -1.48
N THR A 105 22.93 -0.54 -2.41
CA THR A 105 21.48 -0.63 -2.60
C THR A 105 21.15 -0.86 -4.06
N ASN A 106 20.13 -1.66 -4.33
CA ASN A 106 19.55 -1.85 -5.66
C ASN A 106 18.04 -1.66 -5.62
N LYS A 107 17.50 -1.19 -6.73
CA LYS A 107 16.07 -1.08 -6.97
C LYS A 107 15.76 -1.64 -8.36
N ALA A 108 14.83 -2.59 -8.41
CA ALA A 108 14.35 -3.20 -9.65
C ALA A 108 12.83 -3.23 -9.69
N VAL A 109 12.26 -3.14 -10.89
CA VAL A 109 10.86 -3.42 -11.16
C VAL A 109 10.82 -4.55 -12.18
N CYS A 110 10.19 -5.65 -11.79
CA CYS A 110 10.22 -6.92 -12.50
C CYS A 110 8.80 -7.44 -12.77
N ASP A 111 8.64 -8.32 -13.75
CA ASP A 111 7.38 -9.05 -13.91
C ASP A 111 7.15 -9.97 -12.68
N ALA A 112 5.91 -10.12 -12.21
CA ALA A 112 5.62 -11.00 -11.07
C ALA A 112 5.95 -12.48 -11.29
N ARG A 113 6.21 -12.89 -12.53
CA ARG A 113 6.66 -14.25 -12.90
C ARG A 113 8.17 -14.44 -12.74
N GLU A 114 8.95 -13.36 -12.67
CA GLU A 114 10.39 -13.45 -12.41
C GLU A 114 10.62 -14.00 -10.99
N ARG A 115 11.63 -14.86 -10.86
CA ARG A 115 11.97 -15.45 -9.57
C ARG A 115 12.77 -14.44 -8.76
N PHE A 116 12.44 -14.31 -7.49
CA PHE A 116 13.15 -13.40 -6.58
C PHE A 116 14.64 -13.75 -6.49
N GLU A 117 14.97 -15.04 -6.59
CA GLU A 117 16.33 -15.57 -6.64
C GLU A 117 17.13 -15.00 -7.82
N ASP A 118 16.50 -14.81 -8.99
CA ASP A 118 17.17 -14.25 -10.16
C ASP A 118 17.58 -12.78 -9.90
N ILE A 119 16.75 -12.03 -9.17
CA ILE A 119 17.01 -10.63 -8.78
C ILE A 119 18.14 -10.56 -7.74
N VAL A 120 18.14 -11.49 -6.78
CA VAL A 120 19.21 -11.61 -5.78
C VAL A 120 20.54 -11.95 -6.47
N ASP A 121 20.54 -12.92 -7.37
CA ASP A 121 21.74 -13.33 -8.12
C ASP A 121 22.26 -12.21 -9.00
N ALA A 122 21.38 -11.50 -9.73
CA ALA A 122 21.75 -10.34 -10.52
C ALA A 122 22.34 -9.23 -9.63
N THR A 123 21.74 -8.98 -8.47
CA THR A 123 22.24 -7.98 -7.51
C THR A 123 23.63 -8.37 -6.98
N LEU A 124 23.84 -9.63 -6.61
CA LEU A 124 25.14 -10.13 -6.14
C LEU A 124 26.20 -10.04 -7.23
N ARG A 125 25.88 -10.31 -8.51
CA ARG A 125 26.81 -10.12 -9.63
C ARG A 125 27.24 -8.66 -9.75
N VAL A 126 26.31 -7.71 -9.67
CA VAL A 126 26.65 -6.27 -9.72
C VAL A 126 27.54 -5.86 -8.53
N ILE A 127 27.26 -6.38 -7.33
CA ILE A 127 28.09 -6.14 -6.15
C ILE A 127 29.51 -6.69 -6.35
N LYS A 128 29.66 -7.87 -6.96
CA LYS A 128 30.97 -8.47 -7.30
C LYS A 128 31.75 -7.64 -8.31
N ASP A 129 31.08 -7.24 -9.40
CA ASP A 129 31.71 -6.40 -10.43
C ASP A 129 32.22 -5.10 -9.80
N ARG A 130 31.43 -4.52 -8.89
CA ARG A 130 31.81 -3.32 -8.14
C ARG A 130 32.99 -3.58 -7.20
N ALA A 131 33.03 -4.71 -6.49
CA ALA A 131 34.16 -5.08 -5.63
C ALA A 131 35.49 -5.27 -6.39
N GLY A 132 35.42 -5.63 -7.68
CA GLY A 132 36.60 -5.80 -8.53
C GLY A 132 37.12 -4.51 -9.16
N VAL A 133 36.29 -3.45 -9.22
CA VAL A 133 36.60 -2.18 -9.88
C VAL A 133 36.80 -1.04 -8.89
N GLU A 134 36.00 -1.00 -7.82
CA GLU A 134 36.12 -0.01 -6.75
C GLU A 134 36.99 -0.57 -5.62
N ASP A 135 37.94 0.24 -5.14
CA ASP A 135 38.79 -0.09 -3.97
C ASP A 135 38.00 0.11 -2.66
N ASP A 136 36.75 -0.42 -2.58
CA ASP A 136 35.95 -0.44 -1.35
C ASP A 136 36.12 -1.79 -0.64
N PRO A 137 37.00 -1.88 0.38
CA PRO A 137 37.24 -3.11 1.12
C PRO A 137 35.99 -3.63 1.83
N SER A 138 34.98 -2.79 2.04
CA SER A 138 33.73 -3.17 2.70
C SER A 138 32.85 -4.04 1.80
N ILE A 139 32.86 -3.81 0.49
CA ILE A 139 32.08 -4.59 -0.48
C ILE A 139 32.71 -5.99 -0.63
N ALA A 140 34.03 -6.05 -0.73
CA ALA A 140 34.76 -7.32 -0.74
C ALA A 140 34.55 -8.11 0.56
N ALA A 141 34.65 -7.44 1.72
CA ALA A 141 34.42 -8.07 3.02
C ALA A 141 32.97 -8.54 3.20
N PHE A 142 31.99 -7.76 2.71
CA PHE A 142 30.59 -8.17 2.65
C PHE A 142 30.43 -9.49 1.90
N LEU A 143 30.94 -9.57 0.65
CA LEU A 143 30.84 -10.77 -0.19
C LEU A 143 31.49 -11.99 0.48
N SER A 144 32.65 -11.80 1.12
CA SER A 144 33.35 -12.90 1.82
C SER A 144 32.52 -13.57 2.94
N ILE A 145 31.47 -12.91 3.43
CA ILE A 145 30.58 -13.42 4.48
C ILE A 145 29.26 -13.92 3.88
N VAL A 146 28.59 -13.14 3.03
CA VAL A 146 27.25 -13.52 2.52
C VAL A 146 27.26 -14.66 1.50
N GLU A 147 28.43 -15.00 0.97
CA GLU A 147 28.62 -16.14 0.06
C GLU A 147 29.05 -17.43 0.78
N LEU A 148 29.23 -17.37 2.10
CA LEU A 148 29.49 -18.57 2.88
C LEU A 148 28.27 -19.51 2.82
N PRO A 149 28.49 -20.84 2.84
CA PRO A 149 27.39 -21.80 2.85
C PRO A 149 26.56 -21.72 4.15
N ASP A 150 27.19 -21.33 5.26
CA ASP A 150 26.58 -21.27 6.59
C ASP A 150 25.92 -19.90 6.86
N VAL A 151 25.09 -19.43 5.92
CA VAL A 151 24.28 -18.22 6.09
C VAL A 151 22.88 -18.55 6.60
N THR A 152 22.35 -17.68 7.44
CA THR A 152 20.96 -17.76 7.90
C THR A 152 20.06 -17.00 6.94
N GLU A 153 19.13 -17.71 6.29
CA GLU A 153 18.06 -17.09 5.51
C GLU A 153 16.74 -17.07 6.26
N ARG A 154 16.03 -15.94 6.20
CA ARG A 154 14.69 -15.78 6.78
C ARG A 154 13.81 -14.96 5.86
N VAL A 155 12.51 -15.22 5.95
CA VAL A 155 11.49 -14.52 5.18
C VAL A 155 10.26 -14.27 6.06
N THR A 156 9.64 -13.12 5.89
CA THR A 156 8.34 -12.82 6.47
C THR A 156 7.51 -11.98 5.52
N ASP A 157 6.19 -12.10 5.63
CA ASP A 157 5.25 -11.28 4.89
C ASP A 157 4.66 -10.26 5.85
N LEU A 158 4.87 -8.97 5.57
CA LEU A 158 4.27 -7.89 6.34
C LEU A 158 2.80 -7.74 5.90
N THR A 159 1.91 -7.80 6.88
CA THR A 159 0.47 -7.79 6.64
C THR A 159 -0.22 -6.64 7.35
N THR A 160 -1.37 -6.28 6.80
CA THR A 160 -2.19 -5.18 7.27
C THR A 160 -2.69 -5.46 8.69
N PRO A 161 -2.44 -4.57 9.66
CA PRO A 161 -2.80 -4.81 11.05
C PRO A 161 -4.32 -4.84 11.27
N PRO A 162 -4.79 -5.57 12.30
CA PRO A 162 -6.19 -5.53 12.69
C PRO A 162 -6.57 -4.13 13.17
N GLY A 163 -7.79 -3.70 12.82
CA GLY A 163 -8.32 -2.39 13.20
C GLY A 163 -7.87 -1.22 12.31
N LEU A 164 -7.08 -1.47 11.26
CA LEU A 164 -6.51 -0.39 10.44
C LEU A 164 -7.58 0.41 9.71
N LEU A 165 -8.58 -0.26 9.16
CA LEU A 165 -9.65 0.37 8.41
C LEU A 165 -10.42 1.37 9.29
N GLU A 166 -10.75 0.99 10.53
CA GLU A 166 -11.44 1.86 11.48
C GLU A 166 -10.60 3.10 11.80
N LEU A 167 -9.29 2.94 12.00
CA LEU A 167 -8.38 4.06 12.26
C LEU A 167 -8.32 5.02 11.06
N VAL A 168 -8.26 4.49 9.84
CA VAL A 168 -8.30 5.28 8.59
C VAL A 168 -9.62 6.02 8.46
N VAL A 169 -10.75 5.34 8.74
CA VAL A 169 -12.09 5.94 8.67
C VAL A 169 -12.27 7.09 9.65
N ASN A 170 -11.64 6.99 10.83
CA ASN A 170 -11.64 8.01 11.87
C ASN A 170 -10.66 9.17 11.61
N GLY A 171 -9.79 9.06 10.59
CA GLY A 171 -8.82 10.11 10.24
C GLY A 171 -7.68 10.28 11.24
N ASP A 172 -7.46 9.32 12.15
CA ASP A 172 -6.39 9.40 13.16
C ASP A 172 -5.07 8.91 12.57
N THR A 173 -4.44 9.75 11.74
CA THR A 173 -3.20 9.44 11.03
C THR A 173 -2.06 9.02 11.96
N LYS A 174 -1.99 9.60 13.16
CA LYS A 174 -0.98 9.24 14.15
C LYS A 174 -1.18 7.80 14.62
N LYS A 175 -2.39 7.44 15.03
CA LYS A 175 -2.68 6.05 15.45
C LYS A 175 -2.54 5.05 14.31
N VAL A 176 -2.90 5.44 13.07
CA VAL A 176 -2.67 4.62 11.87
C VAL A 176 -1.18 4.25 11.75
N VAL A 177 -0.29 5.25 11.79
CA VAL A 177 1.15 5.04 11.63
C VAL A 177 1.72 4.25 12.81
N GLU A 178 1.32 4.56 14.04
CA GLU A 178 1.74 3.82 15.23
C GLU A 178 1.34 2.35 15.15
N ARG A 179 0.09 2.07 14.72
CA ARG A 179 -0.43 0.71 14.60
C ARG A 179 0.29 -0.12 13.55
N ILE A 180 0.58 0.48 12.39
CA ILE A 180 1.35 -0.18 11.33
C ILE A 180 2.76 -0.52 11.85
N ARG A 181 3.45 0.45 12.45
CA ARG A 181 4.82 0.26 12.95
C ARG A 181 4.90 -0.78 14.07
N GLU A 182 3.93 -0.81 14.97
CA GLU A 182 3.86 -1.80 16.06
C GLU A 182 3.81 -3.22 15.51
N VAL A 183 2.92 -3.48 14.55
CA VAL A 183 2.74 -4.81 13.96
C VAL A 183 3.90 -5.18 13.02
N GLU A 184 4.39 -4.24 12.21
CA GLU A 184 5.61 -4.42 11.41
C GLU A 184 6.79 -4.81 12.29
N TYR A 185 7.02 -4.07 13.37
CA TYR A 185 8.11 -4.34 14.31
C TYR A 185 7.94 -5.72 14.95
N GLY A 186 6.73 -6.09 15.38
CA GLY A 186 6.43 -7.42 15.92
C GLY A 186 6.76 -8.54 14.93
N MET A 187 6.31 -8.43 13.67
CA MET A 187 6.58 -9.42 12.62
C MET A 187 8.06 -9.56 12.29
N ILE A 188 8.79 -8.44 12.25
CA ILE A 188 10.24 -8.43 12.03
C ILE A 188 10.97 -9.03 13.25
N CYS A 189 10.55 -8.72 14.47
CA CYS A 189 11.09 -9.33 15.69
C CYS A 189 10.87 -10.85 15.71
N ASP A 190 9.68 -11.32 15.34
CA ASP A 190 9.36 -12.74 15.25
C ASP A 190 10.22 -13.44 14.19
N MET A 191 10.34 -12.84 13.00
CA MET A 191 11.25 -13.33 11.96
C MET A 191 12.69 -13.39 12.48
N CYS A 192 13.13 -12.38 13.21
CA CYS A 192 14.46 -12.31 13.80
C CYS A 192 14.61 -13.17 15.07
N ARG A 193 13.58 -13.89 15.53
CA ARG A 193 13.60 -14.64 16.80
C ARG A 193 14.09 -13.77 17.97
N SER A 194 13.66 -12.50 17.98
CA SER A 194 14.08 -11.47 18.93
C SER A 194 15.58 -11.12 18.92
N ASP A 195 16.35 -11.47 17.88
CA ASP A 195 17.70 -10.92 17.68
C ASP A 195 17.62 -9.46 17.24
N LEU A 196 17.78 -8.55 18.19
CA LEU A 196 17.74 -7.10 17.97
C LEU A 196 18.78 -6.61 16.96
N ASN A 197 19.89 -7.33 16.77
CA ASN A 197 20.88 -6.94 15.77
C ASN A 197 20.36 -7.20 14.35
N MET A 198 19.75 -8.37 14.11
CA MET A 198 19.12 -8.65 12.81
C MET A 198 17.96 -7.69 12.54
N VAL A 199 17.14 -7.38 13.56
CA VAL A 199 16.07 -6.38 13.44
C VAL A 199 16.65 -5.03 13.01
N ARG A 200 17.71 -4.57 13.68
CA ARG A 200 18.38 -3.30 13.33
C ARG A 200 18.93 -3.31 11.92
N ILE A 201 19.56 -4.40 11.48
CA ILE A 201 20.09 -4.53 10.11
C ILE A 201 18.97 -4.36 9.07
N ILE A 202 17.82 -4.99 9.29
CA ILE A 202 16.66 -4.86 8.39
C ILE A 202 16.13 -3.42 8.39
N VAL A 203 16.06 -2.77 9.56
CA VAL A 203 15.63 -1.37 9.67
C VAL A 203 16.61 -0.43 8.95
N ASP A 204 17.92 -0.58 9.17
CA ASP A 204 18.96 0.22 8.52
C ASP A 204 18.91 0.06 6.99
N ALA A 205 18.76 -1.18 6.51
CA ALA A 205 18.58 -1.48 5.09
C ALA A 205 17.30 -0.83 4.55
N GLY A 206 16.18 -0.98 5.26
CA GLY A 206 14.89 -0.40 4.86
C GLY A 206 14.88 1.13 4.83
N GLN A 207 15.63 1.78 5.73
CA GLN A 207 15.81 3.24 5.71
C GLN A 207 16.63 3.70 4.49
N THR A 208 17.70 2.97 4.16
CA THR A 208 18.60 3.34 3.05
C THR A 208 18.00 2.99 1.69
N CYS A 209 17.14 1.97 1.61
CA CYS A 209 16.35 1.62 0.44
C CYS A 209 15.10 2.51 0.32
N ASP A 210 15.29 3.81 0.08
CA ASP A 210 14.21 4.80 -0.12
C ASP A 210 13.17 4.88 1.02
N GLY A 211 13.53 4.45 2.24
CA GLY A 211 12.56 4.33 3.33
C GLY A 211 11.44 3.33 3.03
N VAL A 212 11.72 2.23 2.31
CA VAL A 212 10.73 1.25 1.83
C VAL A 212 9.81 0.74 2.95
N LEU A 213 10.33 0.52 4.16
CA LEU A 213 9.51 0.12 5.32
C LEU A 213 8.49 1.19 5.74
N ALA A 214 8.77 2.47 5.54
CA ALA A 214 7.82 3.55 5.84
C ALA A 214 6.79 3.78 4.72
N SER A 215 6.95 3.16 3.56
CA SER A 215 6.14 3.43 2.37
C SER A 215 4.66 3.10 2.56
N PHE A 216 4.35 1.96 3.19
CA PHE A 216 2.97 1.53 3.45
C PHE A 216 2.30 2.45 4.47
N ALA A 217 2.94 2.71 5.60
CA ALA A 217 2.45 3.66 6.59
C ALA A 217 2.19 5.05 5.99
N GLY A 218 3.08 5.52 5.11
CA GLY A 218 2.91 6.78 4.38
C GLY A 218 1.70 6.78 3.44
N GLN A 219 1.46 5.70 2.71
CA GLN A 219 0.30 5.55 1.82
C GLN A 219 -1.02 5.55 2.60
N VAL A 220 -1.09 4.77 3.68
CA VAL A 220 -2.29 4.68 4.50
C VAL A 220 -2.56 6.00 5.23
N ALA A 221 -1.53 6.70 5.70
CA ALA A 221 -1.68 8.02 6.32
C ALA A 221 -2.21 9.08 5.33
N ARG A 222 -1.73 9.07 4.07
CA ARG A 222 -2.28 9.93 3.01
C ARG A 222 -3.74 9.62 2.76
N LEU A 223 -4.09 8.34 2.62
CA LEU A 223 -5.46 7.92 2.43
C LEU A 223 -6.38 8.36 3.59
N ALA A 224 -5.93 8.24 4.83
CA ALA A 224 -6.68 8.72 6.00
C ALA A 224 -6.90 10.24 5.98
N ASN A 225 -5.92 11.02 5.51
CA ASN A 225 -6.04 12.47 5.32
C ASN A 225 -6.98 12.87 4.17
N GLU A 226 -6.97 12.10 3.07
CA GLU A 226 -7.78 12.36 1.87
C GLU A 226 -9.21 11.86 2.02
N LEU A 227 -9.47 10.93 2.94
CA LEU A 227 -10.77 10.29 3.11
C LEU A 227 -11.94 11.28 3.33
N PRO A 228 -11.82 12.37 4.09
CA PRO A 228 -12.88 13.39 4.18
C PRO A 228 -13.23 14.01 2.83
N MET A 229 -12.22 14.28 1.98
CA MET A 229 -12.42 14.81 0.64
C MET A 229 -13.08 13.77 -0.28
N ILE A 230 -12.57 12.53 -0.29
CA ILE A 230 -13.15 11.40 -1.04
C ILE A 230 -14.63 11.19 -0.67
N LYS A 231 -14.97 11.30 0.63
CA LYS A 231 -16.36 11.22 1.11
C LYS A 231 -17.25 12.32 0.51
N GLN A 232 -16.74 13.55 0.41
CA GLN A 232 -17.48 14.68 -0.17
C GLN A 232 -17.62 14.54 -1.69
N GLU A 233 -16.55 14.14 -2.38
CA GLU A 233 -16.57 13.87 -3.82
C GLU A 233 -17.59 12.77 -4.14
N ALA A 234 -17.54 11.63 -3.43
CA ALA A 234 -18.48 10.53 -3.63
C ALA A 234 -19.94 10.97 -3.45
N LYS A 235 -20.22 11.82 -2.44
CA LYS A 235 -21.53 12.42 -2.27
C LYS A 235 -21.90 13.33 -3.45
N SER A 236 -20.96 14.12 -3.95
CA SER A 236 -21.16 14.99 -5.13
C SER A 236 -21.47 14.16 -6.38
N TYR A 237 -20.70 13.09 -6.64
CA TYR A 237 -20.93 12.16 -7.75
C TYR A 237 -22.32 11.53 -7.68
N ALA A 238 -22.73 11.02 -6.51
CA ALA A 238 -24.09 10.47 -6.33
C ALA A 238 -25.17 11.51 -6.63
N VAL A 239 -25.02 12.74 -6.13
CA VAL A 239 -26.01 13.81 -6.32
C VAL A 239 -26.08 14.27 -7.78
N HIS A 240 -24.94 14.38 -8.47
CA HIS A 240 -24.92 14.71 -9.89
C HIS A 240 -25.55 13.60 -10.72
N HIS A 241 -25.15 12.35 -10.49
CA HIS A 241 -25.71 11.21 -11.21
C HIS A 241 -27.22 11.08 -11.00
N ALA A 242 -27.70 11.27 -9.76
CA ALA A 242 -29.13 11.31 -9.48
C ALA A 242 -29.86 12.43 -10.23
N ASN A 243 -29.24 13.61 -10.40
CA ASN A 243 -29.83 14.69 -11.19
C ASN A 243 -29.93 14.34 -12.68
N ASP A 244 -28.91 13.68 -13.23
CA ASP A 244 -28.91 13.23 -14.62
C ASP A 244 -30.01 12.18 -14.84
N LEU A 245 -30.17 11.24 -13.91
CA LEU A 245 -31.24 10.24 -13.95
C LEU A 245 -32.65 10.84 -13.80
N LEU A 246 -32.78 12.01 -13.20
CA LEU A 246 -34.05 12.75 -13.08
C LEU A 246 -34.40 13.56 -14.34
N GLU A 247 -33.46 13.78 -15.25
CA GLU A 247 -33.67 14.62 -16.44
C GLU A 247 -34.82 14.15 -17.35
N PRO A 248 -34.99 12.85 -17.65
CA PRO A 248 -36.11 12.37 -18.46
C PRO A 248 -37.46 12.70 -17.82
N TYR A 249 -37.59 12.49 -16.51
CA TYR A 249 -38.82 12.77 -15.78
C TYR A 249 -39.13 14.27 -15.71
N ARG A 250 -38.10 15.13 -15.60
CA ARG A 250 -38.27 16.59 -15.67
C ARG A 250 -38.76 17.03 -17.04
N PHE A 251 -38.25 16.40 -18.10
CA PHE A 251 -38.68 16.67 -19.47
C PHE A 251 -40.14 16.28 -19.68
N GLU A 252 -40.54 15.07 -19.26
CA GLU A 252 -41.93 14.60 -19.31
C GLU A 252 -42.87 15.53 -18.53
N ALA A 253 -42.52 15.88 -17.29
CA ALA A 253 -43.33 16.80 -16.48
C ALA A 253 -43.44 18.21 -17.09
N ALA A 254 -42.43 18.68 -17.81
CA ALA A 254 -42.48 19.95 -18.53
C ALA A 254 -43.34 19.86 -19.80
N GLN A 255 -43.27 18.73 -20.52
CA GLN A 255 -44.08 18.46 -21.69
C GLN A 255 -45.57 18.38 -21.34
N ASP A 256 -45.92 17.70 -20.24
CA ASP A 256 -47.30 17.60 -19.74
C ASP A 256 -47.86 18.97 -19.33
N LYS A 257 -47.05 19.83 -18.72
CA LYS A 257 -47.44 21.22 -18.43
C LYS A 257 -47.71 22.03 -19.71
N MET A 258 -46.90 21.83 -20.75
CA MET A 258 -47.07 22.54 -22.03
C MET A 258 -48.28 22.04 -22.83
N THR A 259 -48.56 20.74 -22.85
CA THR A 259 -49.75 20.18 -23.53
C THR A 259 -51.05 20.62 -22.85
N CYS A 260 -51.07 20.72 -21.51
CA CYS A 260 -52.22 21.28 -20.78
C CYS A 260 -52.48 22.77 -21.04
N TRP A 261 -51.47 23.54 -21.50
CA TRP A 261 -51.66 24.94 -21.90
C TRP A 261 -52.22 25.08 -23.32
N ALA A 262 -52.02 24.08 -24.19
CA ALA A 262 -52.52 24.09 -25.57
C ALA A 262 -53.99 23.66 -25.69
N THR A 263 -54.65 23.30 -24.59
CA THR A 263 -56.04 22.82 -24.54
C THR A 263 -57.05 23.84 -23.98
N TRP A 264 -56.75 25.14 -24.05
CA TRP A 264 -57.70 26.22 -23.69
C TRP A 264 -58.42 26.80 -24.92
#